data_AF-A0A0Q1CFS7-F1
#
_entry.id   AF-A0A0Q1CFS7-F1
#
_cell.length_a   1.000
_cell.length_b   1.000
_cell.length_c   1.000
_cell.angle_alpha   90.00
_cell.angle_beta   90.00
_cell.angle_gamma   90.00
#
_symmetry.space_group_name_H-M   'P 1'
#
loop_
_entity.id
_entity.type
_entity.pdbx_description
1 polymer ?
#
loop_
_entity_poly.entity_id
_entity_poly.type
_entity_poly.pdbx_seq_one_letter_code
_entity_poly.pdbx_strand_id
1 'polypeptide(L)'
;MKYSLDQEKSFCADIYWKGKDQVLHKVAATMNNETIFKNNDGWLFAGKDNYTKRLSNGMIWDRYLVELSFWFGCYVREDGRHLYRIASFTRHLAQHDDRNHRFNGHQVDISRGGFLGLYDIHVDYIHPGRYLEKLLFQLDNLPPEAKDIGQVFNNVQLISPNGHQIRGVDDEGYPFLNERVPGEMGSFTLKVLEARYLFPYPG
;
A
#
# COMPACT_ATOMS: atom_id res chain seq x y z
N MET A 1 -4.41 -1.01 -24.33
CA MET A 1 -4.00 -2.40 -24.08
C MET A 1 -5.08 -3.09 -23.27
N LYS A 2 -5.29 -4.40 -23.41
CA LYS A 2 -6.29 -5.14 -22.64
C LYS A 2 -5.64 -5.74 -21.38
N TYR A 3 -6.31 -5.58 -20.25
CA TYR A 3 -5.98 -6.23 -18.99
C TYR A 3 -7.14 -7.10 -18.57
N SER A 4 -6.86 -8.27 -18.01
CA SER A 4 -7.86 -9.12 -17.36
C SER A 4 -7.52 -9.26 -15.88
N LEU A 5 -8.49 -8.94 -15.02
CA LEU A 5 -8.39 -9.26 -13.60
C LEU A 5 -8.40 -10.79 -13.45
N ASP A 6 -7.38 -11.32 -12.79
CA ASP A 6 -7.23 -12.74 -12.48
C ASP A 6 -7.47 -12.94 -10.99
N GLN A 7 -8.65 -13.46 -10.66
CA GLN A 7 -9.04 -13.73 -9.29
C GLN A 7 -8.09 -14.72 -8.63
N GLU A 8 -7.67 -15.78 -9.32
CA GLU A 8 -6.85 -16.86 -8.74
C GLU A 8 -5.48 -16.37 -8.28
N LYS A 9 -5.01 -15.25 -8.86
CA LYS A 9 -3.74 -14.59 -8.51
C LYS A 9 -3.91 -13.35 -7.64
N SER A 10 -5.14 -12.97 -7.32
CA SER A 10 -5.43 -11.85 -6.42
C SER A 10 -5.43 -12.33 -4.96
N PHE A 11 -4.94 -11.51 -4.04
CA PHE A 11 -4.77 -11.90 -2.64
C PHE A 11 -4.79 -10.69 -1.70
N CYS A 12 -4.99 -10.95 -0.41
CA CYS A 12 -4.79 -9.95 0.64
C CYS A 12 -3.54 -10.31 1.44
N ALA A 13 -2.72 -9.33 1.81
CA ALA A 13 -1.50 -9.56 2.59
C ALA A 13 -1.21 -8.41 3.56
N ASP A 14 -0.54 -8.75 4.66
CA ASP A 14 0.25 -7.78 5.42
C ASP A 14 1.54 -7.47 4.64
N ILE A 15 1.93 -6.20 4.62
CA ILE A 15 3.15 -5.72 4.00
C ILE A 15 4.11 -5.25 5.08
N TYR A 16 5.37 -5.69 5.00
CA TYR A 16 6.44 -5.23 5.85
C TYR A 16 7.58 -4.66 5.00
N TRP A 17 8.12 -3.53 5.39
CA TRP A 17 9.34 -2.96 4.82
C TRP A 17 10.56 -3.44 5.58
N LYS A 18 11.61 -3.82 4.84
CA LYS A 18 12.93 -4.14 5.37
C LYS A 18 13.97 -3.19 4.76
N GLY A 19 14.41 -2.22 5.55
CA GLY A 19 15.48 -1.30 5.19
C GLY A 19 16.87 -1.80 5.58
N LYS A 20 17.81 -0.88 5.67
CA LYS A 20 19.20 -1.04 6.09
C LYS A 20 19.32 -1.56 7.52
N ASP A 21 18.40 -1.20 8.41
CA ASP A 21 18.38 -1.68 9.80
C ASP A 21 18.05 -3.18 9.91
N GLN A 22 17.64 -3.81 8.80
CA GLN A 22 17.27 -5.22 8.69
C GLN A 22 16.06 -5.63 9.54
N VAL A 23 15.33 -4.66 10.09
CA VAL A 23 14.11 -4.91 10.87
C VAL A 23 12.90 -4.86 9.94
N LEU A 24 11.93 -5.74 10.18
CA LEU A 24 10.64 -5.71 9.48
C LEU A 24 9.72 -4.71 10.15
N HIS A 25 9.41 -3.62 9.45
CA HIS A 25 8.44 -2.62 9.87
C HIS A 25 7.15 -2.83 9.10
N LYS A 26 6.03 -3.08 9.79
CA LYS A 26 4.73 -3.21 9.13
C LYS A 26 4.39 -1.87 8.46
N VAL A 27 3.97 -1.92 7.20
CA VAL A 27 3.56 -0.71 6.48
C VAL A 27 2.27 -0.20 7.09
N ALA A 28 2.27 1.10 7.40
CA ALA A 28 1.16 1.79 8.03
C ALA A 28 0.77 3.03 7.22
N ALA A 29 -0.40 3.57 7.47
CA ALA A 29 -0.81 4.89 7.00
C ALA A 29 -0.74 5.90 8.14
N THR A 30 -0.26 7.10 7.85
CA THR A 30 -0.34 8.22 8.80
C THR A 30 -1.76 8.75 8.89
N MET A 31 -2.18 9.16 10.09
CA MET A 31 -3.46 9.83 10.30
C MET A 31 -3.31 10.90 11.38
N ASN A 32 -4.04 12.00 11.27
CA ASN A 32 -4.11 13.03 12.31
C ASN A 32 -5.53 13.58 12.49
N ASN A 33 -5.73 14.37 13.55
CA ASN A 33 -7.03 14.97 13.89
C ASN A 33 -7.55 15.99 12.85
N GLU A 34 -6.71 16.56 11.99
CA GLU A 34 -7.13 17.43 10.88
C GLU A 34 -7.49 16.65 9.60
N THR A 35 -7.24 15.34 9.59
CA THR A 35 -7.38 14.50 8.39
C THR A 35 -8.86 14.27 8.05
N ILE A 36 -9.82 14.60 8.91
CA ILE A 36 -11.27 14.29 8.77
C ILE A 36 -11.91 14.79 7.45
N PHE A 37 -11.29 15.74 6.72
CA PHE A 37 -11.92 16.39 5.55
C PHE A 37 -11.04 16.51 4.27
N LYS A 38 -9.93 15.77 4.13
CA LYS A 38 -9.00 15.97 2.99
C LYS A 38 -8.94 14.74 2.08
N ASN A 39 -8.87 14.95 0.76
CA ASN A 39 -8.86 13.88 -0.25
C ASN A 39 -7.56 13.02 -0.30
N ASN A 40 -6.70 13.15 0.71
CA ASN A 40 -5.44 12.40 0.84
C ASN A 40 -5.27 12.11 2.33
N ASP A 41 -5.62 10.90 2.71
CA ASP A 41 -5.93 10.60 4.10
C ASP A 41 -4.82 9.83 4.82
N GLY A 42 -3.80 9.33 4.12
CA GLY A 42 -2.70 8.66 4.81
C GLY A 42 -1.51 8.31 3.93
N TRP A 43 -0.38 8.99 4.17
CA TRP A 43 0.89 8.63 3.55
C TRP A 43 1.36 7.28 4.07
N LEU A 44 1.91 6.47 3.16
CA LEU A 44 2.45 5.18 3.53
C LEU A 44 3.79 5.34 4.24
N PHE A 45 3.82 4.79 5.44
CA PHE A 45 4.89 4.83 6.41
C PHE A 45 5.53 3.45 6.53
N ALA A 46 6.86 3.41 6.55
CA ALA A 46 7.63 2.18 6.43
C ALA A 46 8.94 2.25 7.23
N GLY A 47 8.84 2.29 8.55
CA GLY A 47 10.02 2.33 9.42
C GLY A 47 9.66 2.45 10.90
N LYS A 48 10.64 2.84 11.71
CA LYS A 48 10.43 3.07 13.14
C LYS A 48 9.42 4.20 13.36
N ASP A 49 8.41 3.95 14.18
CA ASP A 49 7.42 4.98 14.54
C ASP A 49 8.06 6.14 15.32
N ASN A 50 8.28 7.22 14.58
CA ASN A 50 8.60 8.56 15.06
C ASN A 50 7.45 9.55 14.75
N TYR A 51 6.38 9.10 14.09
CA TYR A 51 5.26 9.92 13.67
C TYR A 51 4.33 10.26 14.83
N THR A 52 3.98 9.26 15.63
CA THR A 52 3.07 9.40 16.79
C THR A 52 3.71 10.15 17.95
N LYS A 53 5.04 10.12 18.04
CA LYS A 53 5.81 10.64 19.19
C LYS A 53 6.09 12.14 19.13
N ARG A 54 5.95 12.77 17.97
CA ARG A 54 6.15 14.22 17.84
C ARG A 54 4.86 14.96 18.15
N LEU A 55 4.77 15.47 19.37
CA LEU A 55 3.76 16.47 19.74
C LEU A 55 3.95 17.70 18.85
N SER A 56 2.86 18.18 18.26
CA SER A 56 2.92 19.30 17.34
C SER A 56 3.15 20.64 18.05
N ASN A 57 3.59 21.60 17.25
CA ASN A 57 3.63 23.04 17.45
C ASN A 57 2.24 23.69 17.73
N GLY A 58 1.30 22.99 18.38
CA GLY A 58 0.06 23.54 18.93
C GLY A 58 -1.20 23.46 18.04
N MET A 59 -1.12 22.93 16.80
CA MET A 59 -2.28 22.81 15.90
C MET A 59 -2.75 21.36 15.67
N ILE A 60 -1.85 20.37 15.66
CA ILE A 60 -2.17 18.95 15.48
C ILE A 60 -2.14 18.26 16.84
N TRP A 61 -3.29 18.02 17.43
CA TRP A 61 -3.38 17.51 18.80
C TRP A 61 -3.10 16.01 18.88
N ASP A 62 -3.41 15.27 17.81
CA ASP A 62 -3.17 13.84 17.76
C ASP A 62 -2.60 13.37 16.40
N ARG A 63 -1.64 12.44 16.47
CA ARG A 63 -1.04 11.74 15.33
C ARG A 63 -1.08 10.24 15.60
N TYR A 64 -1.50 9.49 14.59
CA TYR A 64 -1.71 8.06 14.66
C TYR A 64 -1.05 7.38 13.46
N LEU A 65 -0.60 6.15 13.66
CA LEU A 65 -0.27 5.22 12.59
C LEU A 65 -1.32 4.12 12.59
N VAL A 66 -1.93 3.89 11.43
CA VAL A 66 -2.83 2.76 11.21
C VAL A 66 -2.04 1.69 10.48
N GLU A 67 -1.66 0.62 11.16
CA GLU A 67 -1.07 -0.54 10.49
C GLU A 67 -2.12 -1.19 9.60
N LEU A 68 -1.78 -1.47 8.34
CA LEU A 68 -2.74 -1.91 7.34
C LEU A 68 -2.42 -3.30 6.81
N SER A 69 -3.47 -3.97 6.35
CA SER A 69 -3.35 -5.04 5.36
C SER A 69 -3.79 -4.49 4.01
N PHE A 70 -3.40 -5.15 2.94
CA PHE A 70 -3.64 -4.68 1.58
C PHE A 70 -4.19 -5.80 0.71
N TRP A 71 -5.17 -5.47 -0.11
CA TRP A 71 -5.60 -6.27 -1.24
C TRP A 71 -4.73 -5.97 -2.47
N PHE A 72 -4.36 -7.03 -3.18
CA PHE A 72 -3.57 -7.03 -4.39
C PHE A 72 -4.41 -7.65 -5.52
N GLY A 73 -5.02 -6.82 -6.34
CA GLY A 73 -5.77 -7.25 -7.52
C GLY A 73 -4.84 -7.50 -8.69
N CYS A 74 -4.68 -8.76 -9.09
CA CYS A 74 -3.79 -9.15 -10.17
C CYS A 74 -4.42 -8.92 -11.54
N TYR A 75 -3.88 -7.99 -12.31
CA TYR A 75 -4.20 -7.76 -13.71
C TYR A 75 -3.11 -8.38 -14.59
N VAL A 76 -3.53 -9.31 -15.44
CA VAL A 76 -2.65 -9.96 -16.42
C VAL A 76 -2.73 -9.19 -17.73
N ARG A 77 -1.57 -8.72 -18.21
CA ARG A 77 -1.43 -8.12 -19.53
C ARG A 77 -1.32 -9.24 -20.59
N GLU A 78 -1.68 -8.94 -21.84
CA GLU A 78 -1.61 -9.90 -22.97
C GLU A 78 -0.22 -10.54 -23.17
N ASP A 79 0.86 -9.86 -22.75
CA ASP A 79 2.23 -10.39 -22.80
C ASP A 79 2.57 -11.29 -21.59
N GLY A 80 1.60 -11.62 -20.74
CA GLY A 80 1.75 -12.48 -19.58
C GLY A 80 2.27 -11.76 -18.32
N ARG A 81 2.57 -10.45 -18.39
CA ARG A 81 3.03 -9.72 -17.20
C ARG A 81 1.90 -9.54 -16.18
N HIS A 82 2.21 -9.79 -14.92
CA HIS A 82 1.30 -9.60 -13.79
C HIS A 82 1.55 -8.24 -13.15
N LEU A 83 0.52 -7.41 -13.12
CA LEU A 83 0.54 -6.11 -12.45
C LEU A 83 -0.56 -6.07 -11.41
N TYR A 84 -0.35 -5.32 -10.34
CA TYR A 84 -1.20 -5.35 -9.17
C TYR A 84 -1.76 -3.97 -8.89
N ARG A 85 -3.09 -3.91 -8.81
CA ARG A 85 -3.78 -2.80 -8.16
C ARG A 85 -3.74 -3.05 -6.65
N ILE A 86 -3.40 -2.04 -5.87
CA ILE A 86 -3.22 -2.18 -4.42
C ILE A 86 -4.23 -1.29 -3.71
N ALA A 87 -5.00 -1.89 -2.80
CA ALA A 87 -5.96 -1.17 -1.96
C ALA A 87 -5.82 -1.60 -0.50
N SER A 88 -6.07 -0.70 0.43
CA SER A 88 -6.10 -1.03 1.86
C SER A 88 -7.30 -1.94 2.18
N PHE A 89 -7.04 -2.96 2.97
CA PHE A 89 -7.99 -3.99 3.40
C PHE A 89 -7.95 -4.08 4.91
N THR A 90 -9.06 -3.73 5.57
CA THR A 90 -9.04 -3.52 7.03
C THR A 90 -9.74 -4.63 7.82
N ARG A 91 -10.16 -5.71 7.17
CA ARG A 91 -10.86 -6.84 7.82
C ARG A 91 -10.04 -7.54 8.89
N HIS A 92 -8.73 -7.67 8.68
CA HIS A 92 -7.81 -8.37 9.60
C HIS A 92 -7.13 -7.46 10.60
N LEU A 93 -7.58 -6.21 10.74
CA LEU A 93 -7.00 -5.32 11.73
C LEU A 93 -7.36 -5.82 13.13
N ALA A 94 -6.33 -6.09 13.92
CA ALA A 94 -6.48 -6.57 15.29
C ALA A 94 -7.12 -5.53 16.23
N GLN A 95 -7.21 -4.27 15.81
CA GLN A 95 -7.72 -3.16 16.59
C GLN A 95 -9.12 -2.77 16.12
N HIS A 96 -10.12 -3.01 16.96
CA HIS A 96 -11.55 -2.66 16.79
C HIS A 96 -11.86 -1.15 16.74
N ASP A 97 -10.86 -0.31 16.51
CA ASP A 97 -11.06 1.14 16.44
C ASP A 97 -11.65 1.50 15.07
N ASP A 98 -12.83 2.12 15.06
CA ASP A 98 -13.51 2.57 13.83
C ASP A 98 -12.60 3.44 12.95
N ARG A 99 -11.65 4.16 13.55
CA ARG A 99 -10.67 5.00 12.82
C ARG A 99 -9.76 4.17 11.91
N ASN A 100 -9.52 2.90 12.25
CA ASN A 100 -8.71 2.00 11.45
C ASN A 100 -9.44 1.52 10.19
N HIS A 101 -10.77 1.45 10.24
CA HIS A 101 -11.59 1.08 9.09
C HIS A 101 -11.79 2.23 8.10
N ARG A 102 -11.41 3.45 8.45
CA ARG A 102 -11.50 4.63 7.57
C ARG A 102 -10.86 4.39 6.21
N PHE A 103 -9.69 3.76 6.19
CA PHE A 103 -8.96 3.51 4.96
C PHE A 103 -9.51 2.33 4.15
N ASN A 104 -10.55 1.63 4.58
CA ASN A 104 -10.97 0.42 3.88
C ASN A 104 -11.32 0.71 2.41
N GLY A 105 -10.68 0.00 1.49
CA GLY A 105 -10.86 0.16 0.05
C GLY A 105 -10.09 1.31 -0.58
N HIS A 106 -9.44 2.20 0.19
CA HIS A 106 -8.62 3.27 -0.38
C HIS A 106 -7.49 2.69 -1.23
N GLN A 107 -7.20 3.36 -2.35
CA GLN A 107 -6.19 2.90 -3.30
C GLN A 107 -4.83 3.46 -2.93
N VAL A 108 -3.80 2.64 -3.11
CA VAL A 108 -2.43 3.13 -3.13
C VAL A 108 -2.21 3.85 -4.46
N ASP A 109 -1.87 5.14 -4.38
CA ASP A 109 -1.49 5.97 -5.52
C ASP A 109 -0.30 6.86 -5.13
N ILE A 110 0.26 7.55 -6.12
CA ILE A 110 1.49 8.32 -6.01
C ILE A 110 1.19 9.79 -6.19
N SER A 111 1.55 10.58 -5.18
CA SER A 111 1.43 12.03 -5.22
C SER A 111 2.32 12.68 -6.27
N ARG A 112 2.09 13.96 -6.55
CA ARG A 112 2.98 14.78 -7.40
C ARG A 112 4.44 14.80 -6.90
N GLY A 113 4.66 14.64 -5.59
CA GLY A 113 5.99 14.57 -4.97
C GLY A 113 6.63 13.18 -5.02
N GLY A 114 5.94 12.18 -5.55
CA GLY A 114 6.42 10.79 -5.60
C GLY A 114 6.09 9.96 -4.36
N PHE A 115 5.49 10.54 -3.33
CA PHE A 115 5.11 9.82 -2.10
C PHE A 115 3.90 8.92 -2.35
N LEU A 116 3.93 7.72 -1.79
CA LEU A 116 2.82 6.79 -1.80
C LEU A 116 1.84 7.17 -0.70
N GLY A 117 0.55 7.19 -1.03
CA GLY A 117 -0.51 7.47 -0.08
C GLY A 117 -1.78 6.68 -0.40
N LEU A 118 -2.73 6.76 0.52
CA LEU A 118 -4.06 6.19 0.39
C LEU A 118 -5.05 7.26 -0.04
N TYR A 119 -5.72 6.99 -1.14
CA TYR A 119 -6.67 7.89 -1.76
C TYR A 119 -8.04 7.23 -1.83
N ASP A 120 -9.07 7.98 -1.46
CA ASP A 120 -10.45 7.52 -1.58
C ASP A 120 -10.80 7.27 -3.06
N ILE A 121 -11.66 6.28 -3.28
CA ILE A 121 -12.01 5.84 -4.62
C ILE A 121 -13.00 6.83 -5.22
N HIS A 122 -12.56 7.63 -6.20
CA HIS A 122 -13.50 8.18 -7.18
C HIS A 122 -14.07 7.02 -8.01
N VAL A 123 -15.40 7.01 -8.24
CA VAL A 123 -16.10 5.91 -8.92
C VAL A 123 -15.52 5.57 -10.30
N ASP A 124 -14.91 6.55 -10.96
CA ASP A 124 -14.23 6.41 -12.26
C ASP A 124 -12.95 5.55 -12.21
N TYR A 125 -12.38 5.29 -11.02
CA TYR A 125 -11.24 4.39 -10.82
C TYR A 125 -11.65 2.93 -10.61
N ILE A 126 -12.95 2.65 -10.45
CA ILE A 126 -13.47 1.29 -10.23
C ILE A 126 -13.53 0.51 -11.56
N HIS A 127 -13.74 1.21 -12.68
CA HIS A 127 -13.86 0.56 -13.97
C HIS A 127 -12.49 0.41 -14.66
N PRO A 128 -12.22 -0.74 -15.32
CA PRO A 128 -11.05 -0.94 -16.17
C PRO A 128 -11.14 0.01 -17.37
N GLY A 129 -10.66 1.24 -17.17
CA GLY A 129 -10.68 2.32 -18.15
C GLY A 129 -9.30 2.96 -18.28
N ARG A 130 -9.30 4.20 -18.77
CA ARG A 130 -8.07 4.96 -19.12
C ARG A 130 -7.09 5.15 -17.94
N TYR A 131 -7.57 5.02 -16.70
CA TYR A 131 -6.79 5.28 -15.50
C TYR A 131 -6.19 4.03 -14.85
N LEU A 132 -6.61 2.83 -15.23
CA LEU A 132 -6.15 1.60 -14.58
C LEU A 132 -4.63 1.46 -14.67
N GLU A 133 -4.03 1.72 -15.84
CA GLU A 133 -2.58 1.60 -16.05
C GLU A 133 -1.76 2.49 -15.10
N LYS A 134 -2.33 3.61 -14.63
CA LYS A 134 -1.67 4.53 -13.70
C LYS A 134 -1.68 4.04 -12.25
N LEU A 135 -2.39 2.96 -11.96
CA LEU A 135 -2.57 2.38 -10.62
C LEU A 135 -2.00 0.95 -10.52
N LEU A 136 -1.39 0.46 -11.59
CA LEU A 136 -0.87 -0.91 -11.68
C LEU A 136 0.62 -0.94 -11.33
N PHE A 137 0.92 -1.49 -10.16
CA PHE A 137 2.27 -1.71 -9.67
C PHE A 137 2.80 -3.05 -10.15
N GLN A 138 4.11 -3.17 -10.34
CA GLN A 138 4.75 -4.46 -10.55
C GLN A 138 5.39 -4.93 -9.23
N LEU A 139 5.19 -6.22 -8.92
CA LEU A 139 5.80 -6.87 -7.76
C LEU A 139 6.92 -7.79 -8.25
N ASP A 140 8.12 -7.24 -8.34
CA ASP A 140 9.31 -7.98 -8.71
C ASP A 140 9.70 -8.97 -7.61
N ASN A 141 10.23 -10.12 -8.01
CA ASN A 141 10.50 -11.28 -7.15
C ASN A 141 9.26 -11.88 -6.47
N LEU A 142 8.04 -11.52 -6.91
CA LEU A 142 6.84 -12.27 -6.56
C LEU A 142 6.59 -13.35 -7.63
N PRO A 143 6.56 -14.64 -7.26
CA PRO A 143 6.28 -15.69 -8.22
C PRO A 143 4.89 -15.52 -8.88
N PRO A 144 4.68 -15.97 -10.13
CA PRO A 144 3.42 -15.75 -10.85
C PRO A 144 2.27 -16.68 -10.43
N GLU A 145 2.52 -17.69 -9.61
CA GLU A 145 1.52 -18.71 -9.25
C GLU A 145 0.46 -18.16 -8.27
N ALA A 146 -0.64 -18.90 -8.13
CA ALA A 146 -1.64 -18.63 -7.11
C ALA A 146 -1.01 -18.62 -5.70
N LYS A 147 -1.58 -17.78 -4.82
CA LYS A 147 -1.10 -17.62 -3.46
C LYS A 147 -1.92 -18.46 -2.51
N ASP A 148 -1.27 -19.03 -1.51
CA ASP A 148 -1.93 -19.73 -0.42
C ASP A 148 -1.91 -18.89 0.86
N ILE A 149 -2.95 -19.05 1.67
CA ILE A 149 -3.06 -18.39 2.97
C ILE A 149 -1.86 -18.76 3.85
N GLY A 150 -1.25 -17.76 4.48
CA GLY A 150 -0.09 -17.92 5.35
C GLY A 150 1.25 -17.96 4.63
N GLN A 151 1.30 -17.98 3.29
CA GLN A 151 2.55 -17.87 2.54
C GLN A 151 3.26 -16.54 2.82
N VAL A 152 4.59 -16.60 2.91
CA VAL A 152 5.45 -15.43 3.13
C VAL A 152 6.40 -15.29 1.95
N PHE A 153 6.40 -14.12 1.32
CA PHE A 153 7.29 -13.75 0.23
C PHE A 153 8.26 -12.68 0.72
N ASN A 154 9.56 -12.96 0.68
CA ASN A 154 10.61 -12.04 1.08
C ASN A 154 11.25 -11.38 -0.15
N ASN A 155 11.93 -10.25 0.06
CA ASN A 155 12.71 -9.56 -0.97
C ASN A 155 11.88 -9.11 -2.20
N VAL A 156 10.59 -8.88 -2.01
CA VAL A 156 9.70 -8.37 -3.05
C VAL A 156 10.04 -6.91 -3.31
N GLN A 157 10.14 -6.53 -4.59
CA GLN A 157 10.37 -5.14 -4.98
C GLN A 157 9.09 -4.56 -5.55
N LEU A 158 8.67 -3.41 -5.02
CA LEU A 158 7.52 -2.68 -5.53
C LEU A 158 8.01 -1.69 -6.58
N ILE A 159 7.57 -1.87 -7.82
CA ILE A 159 7.86 -0.97 -8.94
C ILE A 159 6.58 -0.19 -9.26
N SER A 160 6.70 1.13 -9.30
CA SER A 160 5.59 2.02 -9.59
C SER A 160 5.07 1.86 -11.02
N PRO A 161 3.85 2.34 -11.30
CA PRO A 161 3.33 2.47 -12.66
C PRO A 161 4.25 3.25 -13.61
N ASN A 162 5.11 4.13 -13.06
CA ASN A 162 6.09 4.91 -13.81
C ASN A 162 7.42 4.17 -14.04
N GLY A 163 7.53 2.92 -13.60
CA GLY A 163 8.74 2.09 -13.75
C GLY A 163 9.83 2.36 -12.70
N HIS A 164 9.52 3.08 -11.63
CA HIS A 164 10.49 3.39 -10.58
C HIS A 164 10.33 2.46 -9.38
N GLN A 165 11.44 1.97 -8.85
CA GLN A 165 11.43 1.20 -7.61
C GLN A 165 11.07 2.10 -6.42
N ILE A 166 10.10 1.67 -5.61
CA ILE A 166 9.71 2.35 -4.37
C ILE A 166 10.80 2.19 -3.31
N ARG A 167 11.13 3.30 -2.64
CA ARG A 167 12.20 3.41 -1.65
C ARG A 167 11.68 4.04 -0.36
N GLY A 168 12.37 3.75 0.74
CA GLY A 168 12.17 4.47 2.00
C GLY A 168 12.83 5.84 1.93
N VAL A 169 12.13 6.90 2.32
CA VAL A 169 12.67 8.26 2.44
C VAL A 169 12.35 8.77 3.82
N ASP A 170 13.38 9.24 4.52
CA ASP A 170 13.20 9.98 5.77
C ASP A 170 12.91 11.45 5.43
N ASP A 171 11.66 11.87 5.60
CA ASP A 171 11.25 13.26 5.45
C ASP A 171 10.96 13.85 6.83
N GLU A 172 11.80 14.78 7.26
CA GLU A 172 11.74 15.42 8.58
C GLU A 172 11.71 14.47 9.79
N GLY A 173 12.23 13.24 9.69
CA GLY A 173 12.19 12.22 10.74
C GLY A 173 11.07 11.19 10.57
N TYR A 174 10.32 11.23 9.47
CA TYR A 174 9.25 10.29 9.15
C TYR A 174 9.65 9.40 7.96
N PRO A 175 9.81 8.08 8.16
CA PRO A 175 10.11 7.15 7.08
C PRO A 175 8.89 6.87 6.20
N PHE A 176 8.76 7.63 5.10
CA PHE A 176 7.74 7.45 4.07
C PHE A 176 8.23 6.57 2.92
N LEU A 177 7.30 6.11 2.08
CA LEU A 177 7.59 5.45 0.80
C LEU A 177 7.50 6.44 -0.36
N ASN A 178 8.48 6.45 -1.26
CA ASN A 178 8.58 7.38 -2.38
C ASN A 178 9.17 6.73 -3.65
N GLU A 179 8.75 7.17 -4.84
CA GLU A 179 9.26 6.67 -6.14
C GLU A 179 10.34 7.55 -6.79
N ARG A 180 10.44 8.84 -6.44
CA ARG A 180 11.21 9.86 -7.19
C ARG A 180 12.50 10.27 -6.51
N VAL A 181 12.47 10.41 -5.19
CA VAL A 181 13.59 10.96 -4.43
C VAL A 181 14.58 9.82 -4.12
N PRO A 182 15.90 10.06 -4.21
CA PRO A 182 16.88 9.11 -3.71
C PRO A 182 16.58 8.79 -2.24
N GLY A 183 16.47 7.50 -1.95
CA GLY A 183 16.07 7.01 -0.65
C GLY A 183 16.79 5.73 -0.30
N GLU A 184 16.52 5.27 0.91
CA GLU A 184 16.94 3.97 1.41
C GLU A 184 16.45 2.85 0.49
N MET A 185 17.41 2.04 0.04
CA MET A 185 17.10 0.77 -0.59
C MET A 185 16.62 -0.22 0.45
N GLY A 186 15.59 -0.96 0.09
CA GLY A 186 15.05 -2.02 0.91
C GLY A 186 14.25 -3.00 0.06
N SER A 187 13.43 -3.78 0.74
CA SER A 187 12.49 -4.68 0.08
C SER A 187 11.26 -4.86 0.93
N PHE A 188 10.21 -5.34 0.29
CA PHE A 188 8.97 -5.71 0.95
C PHE A 188 8.96 -7.20 1.28
N THR A 189 8.38 -7.52 2.42
CA THR A 189 7.96 -8.87 2.80
C THR A 189 6.44 -8.89 2.84
N LEU A 190 5.84 -9.83 2.13
CA LEU A 190 4.39 -10.01 2.06
C LEU A 190 3.99 -11.26 2.82
N LYS A 191 3.03 -11.16 3.73
CA LYS A 191 2.40 -12.31 4.40
C LYS A 191 0.95 -12.41 3.96
N VAL A 192 0.62 -13.46 3.20
CA VAL A 192 -0.72 -13.67 2.65
C VAL A 192 -1.71 -13.99 3.76
N LEU A 193 -2.80 -13.23 3.82
CA LEU A 193 -3.91 -13.38 4.77
C LEU A 193 -5.11 -14.05 4.12
N GLU A 194 -5.42 -13.71 2.86
CA GLU A 194 -6.49 -14.31 2.08
C GLU A 194 -6.02 -14.56 0.65
N ALA A 195 -6.46 -15.67 0.06
CA ALA A 195 -6.16 -16.03 -1.31
C ALA A 195 -7.42 -15.91 -2.17
N ARG A 196 -7.24 -15.58 -3.45
CA ARG A 196 -8.30 -15.55 -4.47
C ARG A 196 -9.42 -14.56 -4.16
N TYR A 197 -9.05 -13.46 -3.51
CA TYR A 197 -10.01 -12.49 -2.99
C TYR A 197 -10.30 -11.38 -4.01
N LEU A 198 -11.58 -11.07 -4.22
CA LEU A 198 -12.05 -10.05 -5.17
C LEU A 198 -12.36 -8.72 -4.48
N PHE A 199 -12.23 -7.65 -5.25
CA PHE A 199 -12.69 -6.30 -4.90
C PHE A 199 -13.93 -5.92 -5.76
N PRO A 200 -14.94 -5.22 -5.20
CA PRO A 200 -15.06 -4.76 -3.81
C PRO A 200 -15.24 -5.92 -2.83
N TYR A 201 -14.78 -5.72 -1.60
CA TYR A 201 -14.79 -6.74 -0.55
C TYR A 201 -16.22 -7.21 -0.27
N PRO A 202 -16.52 -8.53 -0.32
CA PRO A 202 -17.78 -9.02 0.22
C PRO A 202 -17.82 -8.73 1.73
N GLY A 203 -18.92 -8.09 2.17
CA GLY A 203 -19.17 -7.75 3.57
C GLY A 203 -19.27 -8.95 4.50
#